data_AF-A0A7S2ETT4-F1
#
_entry.id   AF-A0A7S2ETT4-F1
#
_cell.length_a   1.000
_cell.length_b   1.000
_cell.length_c   1.000
_cell.angle_alpha   90.00
_cell.angle_beta   90.00
_cell.angle_gamma   90.00
#
_symmetry.space_group_name_H-M   'P 1'
#
loop_
_entity.id
_entity.type
_entity.pdbx_description
1 polymer ?
#
loop_
_entity_poly.entity_id
_entity_poly.type
_entity_poly.pdbx_seq_one_letter_code
_entity_poly.pdbx_strand_id
1 'polypeptide(L)'
;GGGGGGGGGGTDEAIEAAARTTTTTTVGERLAYDFSFILPLGFLPMLLLTLLGVSGTLARYPLSGYAVVNVLSSLYNLLLLTTSPPAWIASFALFPLVRQLVFSTFFSHLAGEFGHGTFGRLSGVASTCAGAVQLAQIPLLKALEGRGSRRCWDAANLILGLCPMALAVPVVPVLFPGLFGKGRRAQHD
;
A
#
# COMPACT_ATOMS: atom_id res chain seq x y z
N GLY A 1 49.27 -22.43 47.64
CA GLY A 1 48.24 -21.48 48.07
C GLY A 1 47.34 -21.22 46.89
N GLY A 2 46.12 -21.74 46.92
CA GLY A 2 45.10 -21.49 45.92
C GLY A 2 44.01 -20.61 46.51
N GLY A 3 43.65 -19.55 45.79
CA GLY A 3 42.48 -18.71 46.03
C GLY A 3 42.33 -17.85 44.77
N GLY A 4 41.22 -17.82 44.04
CA GLY A 4 39.86 -18.21 44.38
C GLY A 4 38.96 -16.99 44.13
N GLY A 5 37.97 -17.15 43.27
CA GLY A 5 36.80 -16.26 43.21
C GLY A 5 36.76 -15.27 42.06
N GLY A 6 36.48 -15.76 40.86
CA GLY A 6 35.70 -15.03 39.86
C GLY A 6 34.21 -15.31 40.07
N GLY A 7 33.35 -14.29 39.91
CA GLY A 7 31.90 -14.45 40.04
C GLY A 7 31.18 -13.14 40.29
N GLY A 8 31.03 -12.30 39.27
CA GLY A 8 30.34 -11.01 39.40
C GLY A 8 29.84 -10.42 38.08
N GLY A 9 29.49 -11.27 37.09
CA GLY A 9 29.02 -10.81 35.77
C GLY A 9 27.58 -11.19 35.41
N GLY A 10 26.88 -12.00 36.22
CA GLY A 10 25.57 -12.56 35.84
C GLY A 10 24.35 -11.72 36.19
N THR A 11 24.47 -10.75 37.12
CA THR A 11 23.31 -9.98 37.60
C THR A 11 23.00 -8.77 36.73
N ASP A 12 24.02 -8.12 36.15
CA ASP A 12 23.80 -6.94 35.30
C ASP A 12 23.22 -7.31 33.93
N GLU A 13 23.62 -8.44 33.33
CA GLU A 13 23.04 -8.94 32.08
C GLU A 13 21.56 -9.32 32.25
N ALA A 14 21.16 -9.87 33.39
CA ALA A 14 19.78 -10.23 33.66
C ALA A 14 18.87 -9.00 33.86
N ILE A 15 19.40 -7.95 34.50
CA ILE A 15 18.68 -6.68 34.69
C ILE A 15 18.55 -5.93 33.37
N GLU A 16 19.62 -5.91 32.55
CA GLU A 16 19.59 -5.26 31.24
C GLU A 16 18.69 -6.00 30.24
N ALA A 17 18.67 -7.34 30.28
CA ALA A 17 17.75 -8.16 29.49
C ALA A 17 16.29 -7.95 29.93
N ALA A 18 16.01 -7.89 31.24
CA ALA A 18 14.67 -7.61 31.76
C ALA A 18 14.18 -6.21 31.36
N ALA A 19 15.04 -5.18 31.47
CA ALA A 19 14.71 -3.81 31.08
C ALA A 19 14.42 -3.70 29.56
N ARG A 20 15.25 -4.33 28.71
CA ARG A 20 14.99 -4.38 27.26
C ARG A 20 13.67 -5.08 26.95
N THR A 21 13.37 -6.18 27.64
CA THR A 21 12.14 -6.95 27.43
C THR A 21 10.90 -6.14 27.83
N THR A 22 10.89 -5.49 28.99
CA THR A 22 9.78 -4.65 29.46
C THR A 22 9.53 -3.45 28.54
N THR A 23 10.58 -2.83 28.00
CA THR A 23 10.43 -1.68 27.11
C THR A 23 9.81 -2.10 25.77
N THR A 24 10.18 -3.27 25.22
CA THR A 24 9.60 -3.79 23.98
C THR A 24 8.13 -4.17 24.10
N THR A 25 7.68 -4.71 25.24
CA THR A 25 6.25 -5.05 25.45
C THR A 25 5.38 -3.80 25.46
N THR A 26 5.82 -2.73 26.13
CA THR A 26 5.03 -1.48 26.22
C THR A 26 4.85 -0.77 24.87
N VAL A 27 5.83 -0.85 23.98
CA VAL A 27 5.73 -0.26 22.63
C VAL A 27 4.77 -1.07 21.75
N GLY A 28 4.85 -2.40 21.79
CA GLY A 28 3.94 -3.27 21.04
C GLY A 28 2.48 -3.12 21.44
N GLU A 29 2.20 -3.04 22.75
CA GLU A 29 0.85 -2.85 23.27
C GLU A 29 0.26 -1.48 22.90
N ARG A 30 1.08 -0.42 22.94
CA ARG A 30 0.67 0.93 22.48
C ARG A 30 0.32 0.95 21.00
N LEU A 31 1.16 0.34 20.15
CA LEU A 31 0.87 0.22 18.72
C LEU A 31 -0.41 -0.57 18.45
N ALA A 32 -0.62 -1.69 19.16
CA ALA A 32 -1.84 -2.48 19.01
C ALA A 32 -3.10 -1.69 19.40
N TYR A 33 -3.02 -0.91 20.49
CA TYR A 33 -4.10 -0.01 20.91
C TYR A 33 -4.39 1.06 19.85
N ASP A 34 -3.35 1.73 19.34
CA ASP A 34 -3.49 2.75 18.29
C ASP A 34 -4.09 2.13 17.00
N PHE A 35 -3.64 0.96 16.58
CA PHE A 35 -4.18 0.26 15.42
C PHE A 35 -5.65 -0.15 15.60
N SER A 36 -6.06 -0.53 16.81
CA SER A 36 -7.46 -0.89 17.09
C SER A 36 -8.42 0.30 16.91
N PHE A 37 -7.96 1.52 17.20
CA PHE A 37 -8.72 2.74 16.98
C PHE A 37 -8.65 3.22 15.52
N ILE A 38 -7.51 3.02 14.86
CA ILE A 38 -7.28 3.41 13.46
C ILE A 38 -8.03 2.51 12.47
N LEU A 39 -8.23 1.23 12.78
CA LEU A 39 -8.96 0.27 11.96
C LEU A 39 -10.35 0.74 11.52
N PRO A 40 -11.25 1.17 12.43
CA PRO A 40 -12.52 1.76 12.04
C PRO A 40 -12.36 3.13 11.35
N LEU A 41 -11.28 3.86 11.67
CA LEU A 41 -10.98 5.17 11.08
C LEU A 41 -10.61 5.08 9.60
N GLY A 42 -10.07 3.96 9.13
CA GLY A 42 -9.81 3.69 7.71
C GLY A 42 -11.07 3.69 6.83
N PHE A 43 -12.25 3.50 7.42
CA PHE A 43 -13.54 3.56 6.70
C PHE A 43 -14.13 4.97 6.62
N LEU A 44 -13.67 5.92 7.43
CA LEU A 44 -14.16 7.30 7.43
C LEU A 44 -13.88 8.02 6.10
N PRO A 45 -12.67 7.95 5.52
CA PRO A 45 -12.40 8.56 4.22
C PRO A 45 -13.29 8.01 3.11
N MET A 46 -13.58 6.70 3.14
CA MET A 46 -14.54 6.06 2.23
C MET A 46 -15.94 6.65 2.39
N LEU A 47 -16.44 6.73 3.63
CA LEU A 47 -17.75 7.30 3.93
C LEU A 47 -17.82 8.75 3.42
N LEU A 48 -16.78 9.53 3.68
CA LEU A 48 -16.71 10.94 3.30
C LEU A 48 -16.74 11.13 1.78
N LEU A 49 -15.93 10.35 1.04
CA LEU A 49 -15.95 10.39 -0.43
C LEU A 49 -17.30 9.97 -1.02
N THR A 50 -17.98 9.02 -0.37
CA THR A 50 -19.30 8.57 -0.79
C THR A 50 -20.36 9.63 -0.52
N LEU A 51 -20.35 10.24 0.68
CA LEU A 51 -21.26 11.32 1.07
C LEU A 51 -21.09 12.57 0.20
N LEU A 52 -19.85 12.90 -0.17
CA LEU A 52 -19.54 14.02 -1.05
C LEU A 52 -19.87 13.75 -2.54
N GLY A 53 -20.35 12.55 -2.88
CA GLY A 53 -20.71 12.17 -4.25
C GLY A 53 -19.52 12.06 -5.20
N VAL A 54 -18.29 12.10 -4.68
CA VAL A 54 -17.06 12.07 -5.48
C VAL A 54 -16.94 10.75 -6.24
N SER A 55 -17.47 9.64 -5.69
CA SER A 55 -17.50 8.35 -6.39
C SER A 55 -18.36 8.41 -7.67
N GLY A 56 -19.47 9.15 -7.65
CA GLY A 56 -20.33 9.35 -8.82
C GLY A 56 -19.66 10.20 -9.89
N THR A 57 -18.90 11.23 -9.49
CA THR A 57 -18.13 12.06 -10.44
C THR A 57 -16.97 11.30 -11.05
N LEU A 58 -16.24 10.49 -10.26
CA LEU A 58 -15.18 9.62 -10.77
C LEU A 58 -15.70 8.56 -11.74
N ALA A 59 -16.91 8.04 -11.50
CA ALA A 59 -17.54 7.08 -12.41
C ALA A 59 -17.86 7.68 -13.80
N ARG A 60 -18.10 9.00 -13.88
CA ARG A 60 -18.34 9.69 -15.16
C ARG A 60 -17.08 9.91 -15.99
N TYR A 61 -15.91 9.97 -15.35
CA TYR A 61 -14.63 10.25 -16.00
C TYR A 61 -13.57 9.23 -15.56
N PRO A 62 -13.56 8.00 -16.13
CA PRO A 62 -12.68 6.93 -15.67
C PRO A 62 -11.20 7.29 -15.75
N LEU A 63 -10.79 8.06 -16.77
CA LEU A 63 -9.40 8.51 -16.95
C LEU A 63 -8.93 9.41 -15.79
N SER A 64 -9.75 10.36 -15.34
CA SER A 64 -9.37 11.21 -14.20
C SER A 64 -9.33 10.41 -12.90
N GLY A 65 -10.21 9.40 -12.76
CA GLY A 65 -10.14 8.44 -11.67
C GLY A 65 -8.81 7.69 -11.60
N TYR A 66 -8.33 7.16 -12.74
CA TYR A 66 -7.01 6.52 -12.80
C TYR A 66 -5.87 7.49 -12.47
N ALA A 67 -5.96 8.76 -12.90
CA ALA A 67 -4.97 9.79 -12.55
C ALA A 67 -4.91 10.01 -11.04
N VAL A 68 -6.06 10.17 -10.39
CA VAL A 68 -6.17 10.37 -8.93
C VAL A 68 -5.63 9.15 -8.18
N VAL A 69 -6.02 7.95 -8.61
CA VAL A 69 -5.53 6.70 -8.04
C VAL A 69 -4.00 6.60 -8.13
N ASN A 70 -3.41 6.97 -9.27
CA ASN A 70 -1.96 6.94 -9.45
C ASN A 70 -1.26 7.94 -8.53
N VAL A 71 -1.74 9.18 -8.43
CA VAL A 71 -1.17 10.19 -7.52
C VAL A 71 -1.25 9.73 -6.06
N LEU A 72 -2.40 9.21 -5.63
CA LEU A 72 -2.55 8.71 -4.26
C LEU A 72 -1.71 7.45 -4.00
N SER A 73 -1.53 6.59 -5.01
CA SER A 73 -0.63 5.43 -4.92
C SER A 73 0.83 5.85 -4.83
N SER A 74 1.26 6.86 -5.59
CA SER A 74 2.61 7.45 -5.46
C SER A 74 2.83 8.01 -4.07
N LEU A 75 1.85 8.75 -3.55
CA LEU A 75 1.91 9.32 -2.21
C LEU A 75 1.99 8.22 -1.17
N TYR A 76 1.14 7.20 -1.24
CA TYR A 76 1.19 6.03 -0.36
C TYR A 76 2.57 5.34 -0.36
N ASN A 77 3.14 5.12 -1.54
CA ASN A 77 4.48 4.53 -1.67
C ASN A 77 5.57 5.43 -1.07
N LEU A 78 5.45 6.75 -1.22
CA LEU A 78 6.38 7.71 -0.62
C LEU A 78 6.29 7.68 0.92
N LEU A 79 5.08 7.58 1.47
CA LEU A 79 4.90 7.42 2.91
C LEU A 79 5.49 6.10 3.43
N LEU A 80 5.39 5.00 2.67
CA LEU A 80 5.98 3.71 3.05
C LEU A 80 7.51 3.73 3.15
N LEU A 81 8.18 4.61 2.39
CA LEU A 81 9.63 4.82 2.50
C LEU A 81 10.01 5.57 3.78
N THR A 82 9.06 6.25 4.41
CA THR A 82 9.29 7.06 5.61
C THR A 82 9.07 6.21 6.86
N THR A 83 10.11 6.00 7.66
CA THR A 83 10.01 5.24 8.93
C THR A 83 9.58 6.12 10.10
N SER A 84 8.53 6.93 9.91
CA SER A 84 7.96 7.76 10.98
C SER A 84 6.60 7.19 11.42
N PRO A 85 6.33 7.11 12.74
CA PRO A 85 5.02 6.68 13.24
C PRO A 85 3.82 7.39 12.60
N PRO A 86 3.81 8.72 12.42
CA PRO A 86 2.68 9.38 11.75
C PRO A 86 2.54 8.98 10.28
N ALA A 87 3.63 8.65 9.58
CA ALA A 87 3.56 8.17 8.20
C ALA A 87 2.92 6.78 8.11
N TRP A 88 3.15 5.90 9.09
CA TRP A 88 2.48 4.60 9.14
C TRP A 88 0.98 4.72 9.37
N ILE A 89 0.56 5.60 10.28
CA ILE A 89 -0.86 5.89 10.53
C ILE A 89 -1.52 6.44 9.26
N ALA A 90 -0.90 7.42 8.62
CA ALA A 90 -1.40 8.00 7.37
C ALA A 90 -1.45 6.97 6.23
N SER A 91 -0.43 6.11 6.11
CA SER A 91 -0.41 5.02 5.14
C SER A 91 -1.55 4.03 5.37
N PHE A 92 -1.85 3.72 6.63
CA PHE A 92 -2.92 2.81 7.00
C PHE A 92 -4.30 3.37 6.65
N ALA A 93 -4.52 4.68 6.79
CA ALA A 93 -5.75 5.34 6.35
C ALA A 93 -5.84 5.48 4.83
N LEU A 94 -4.71 5.72 4.17
CA LEU A 94 -4.63 5.95 2.72
C LEU A 94 -4.78 4.65 1.92
N PHE A 95 -4.29 3.52 2.44
CA PHE A 95 -4.36 2.22 1.80
C PHE A 95 -5.79 1.77 1.40
N PRO A 96 -6.78 1.71 2.32
CA PRO A 96 -8.14 1.29 1.97
C PRO A 96 -8.80 2.28 0.99
N LEU A 97 -8.52 3.57 1.13
CA LEU A 97 -9.02 4.61 0.23
C LEU A 97 -8.53 4.39 -1.21
N VAL A 98 -7.21 4.23 -1.40
CA VAL A 98 -6.61 3.95 -2.72
C VAL A 98 -7.18 2.65 -3.29
N ARG A 99 -7.19 1.58 -2.49
CA ARG A 99 -7.70 0.26 -2.90
C ARG A 99 -9.13 0.35 -3.42
N GLN A 100 -9.99 1.08 -2.73
CA GLN A 100 -11.38 1.23 -3.12
C GLN A 100 -11.56 2.09 -4.35
N LEU A 101 -10.80 3.18 -4.47
CA LEU A 101 -10.80 4.02 -5.68
C LEU A 101 -10.39 3.19 -6.90
N VAL A 102 -9.34 2.36 -6.79
CA VAL A 102 -8.92 1.43 -7.84
C VAL A 102 -10.09 0.54 -8.27
N PHE A 103 -10.74 -0.15 -7.33
CA PHE A 103 -11.86 -1.03 -7.64
C PHE A 103 -13.04 -0.29 -8.26
N SER A 104 -13.39 0.89 -7.73
CA SER A 104 -14.45 1.72 -8.27
C SER A 104 -14.16 2.13 -9.71
N THR A 105 -12.96 2.65 -9.98
CA THR A 105 -12.57 3.07 -11.33
C THR A 105 -12.48 1.90 -12.30
N PHE A 106 -11.97 0.76 -11.83
CA PHE A 106 -11.84 -0.46 -12.61
C PHE A 106 -13.21 -1.00 -13.01
N PHE A 107 -14.15 -1.11 -12.06
CA PHE A 107 -15.48 -1.61 -12.35
C PHE A 107 -16.29 -0.64 -13.21
N SER A 108 -16.23 0.66 -12.95
CA SER A 108 -16.89 1.65 -13.80
C SER A 108 -16.36 1.62 -15.23
N HIS A 109 -15.04 1.49 -15.41
CA HIS A 109 -14.43 1.39 -16.73
C HIS A 109 -14.82 0.09 -17.45
N LEU A 110 -14.74 -1.07 -16.78
CA LEU A 110 -15.16 -2.34 -17.38
C LEU A 110 -16.63 -2.34 -17.78
N ALA A 111 -17.50 -1.80 -16.94
CA ALA A 111 -18.93 -1.72 -17.23
C ALA A 111 -19.22 -0.81 -18.42
N GLY A 112 -18.47 0.29 -18.57
CA GLY A 112 -18.61 1.23 -19.68
C GLY A 112 -18.10 0.68 -21.01
N GLU A 113 -16.93 0.05 -21.04
CA GLU A 113 -16.28 -0.41 -22.29
C GLU A 113 -16.82 -1.76 -22.80
N PHE A 114 -17.02 -2.73 -21.90
CA PHE A 114 -17.32 -4.12 -22.31
C PHE A 114 -18.78 -4.52 -22.09
N GLY A 115 -19.56 -3.68 -21.40
CA GLY A 115 -20.97 -3.92 -21.09
C GLY A 115 -21.19 -4.95 -19.96
N HIS A 116 -22.44 -5.04 -19.47
CA HIS A 116 -22.77 -5.84 -18.28
C HIS A 116 -22.66 -7.37 -18.48
N GLY A 117 -22.79 -7.86 -19.71
CA GLY A 117 -22.74 -9.31 -20.00
C GLY A 117 -21.35 -9.94 -19.84
N THR A 118 -20.28 -9.19 -20.11
CA THR A 118 -18.88 -9.66 -19.99
C THR A 118 -18.20 -9.16 -18.71
N PHE A 119 -18.76 -8.12 -18.08
CA PHE A 119 -18.28 -7.52 -16.83
C PHE A 119 -17.95 -8.55 -15.76
N GLY A 120 -18.86 -9.51 -15.49
CA GLY A 120 -18.66 -10.52 -14.46
C GLY A 120 -17.46 -11.44 -14.73
N ARG A 121 -17.19 -11.76 -16.00
CA ARG A 121 -16.07 -12.63 -16.39
C ARG A 121 -14.74 -11.88 -16.25
N LEU A 122 -14.67 -10.63 -16.74
CA LEU A 122 -13.47 -9.81 -16.67
C LEU A 122 -13.11 -9.43 -15.23
N SER A 123 -14.10 -9.03 -14.43
CA SER A 123 -13.91 -8.76 -13.00
C SER A 123 -13.45 -9.99 -12.23
N GLY A 124 -14.03 -11.16 -12.53
CA GLY A 124 -13.61 -12.44 -11.95
C GLY A 124 -12.14 -12.74 -12.24
N VAL A 125 -11.73 -12.69 -13.52
CA VAL A 125 -10.33 -12.94 -13.92
C VAL A 125 -9.37 -11.96 -13.24
N ALA A 126 -9.69 -10.66 -13.25
CA ALA A 126 -8.85 -9.65 -12.60
C ALA A 126 -8.72 -9.89 -11.08
N SER A 127 -9.81 -10.27 -10.42
CA SER A 127 -9.81 -10.60 -8.99
C SER A 127 -9.02 -11.88 -8.70
N THR A 128 -9.08 -12.89 -9.56
CA THR A 128 -8.26 -14.10 -9.45
C THR A 128 -6.77 -13.78 -9.61
N CYS A 129 -6.39 -12.95 -10.59
CA CYS A 129 -5.01 -12.50 -10.74
C CYS A 129 -4.53 -11.72 -9.52
N ALA A 130 -5.34 -10.80 -9.00
CA ALA A 130 -5.02 -10.04 -7.78
C ALA A 130 -4.84 -10.97 -6.57
N GLY A 131 -5.73 -11.95 -6.40
CA GLY A 131 -5.64 -12.96 -5.34
C GLY A 131 -4.39 -13.84 -5.47
N ALA A 132 -4.02 -14.24 -6.68
CA ALA A 132 -2.80 -15.02 -6.93
C ALA A 132 -1.54 -14.22 -6.56
N VAL A 133 -1.48 -12.94 -6.94
CA VAL A 133 -0.38 -12.04 -6.54
C VAL A 133 -0.35 -11.87 -5.02
N GLN A 134 -1.51 -11.69 -4.37
CA GLN A 134 -1.60 -11.55 -2.92
C GLN A 134 -1.14 -12.82 -2.19
N LEU A 135 -1.48 -14.02 -2.69
CA LEU A 135 -0.98 -15.27 -2.15
C LEU A 135 0.54 -15.41 -2.32
N ALA A 136 1.11 -14.93 -3.44
CA ALA A 136 2.55 -14.92 -3.67
C ALA A 136 3.32 -13.92 -2.78
N GLN A 137 2.66 -12.88 -2.27
CA GLN A 137 3.27 -11.94 -1.32
C GLN A 137 3.55 -12.57 0.04
N ILE A 138 2.72 -13.51 0.51
CA ILE A 138 2.87 -14.17 1.82
C ILE A 138 4.22 -14.91 1.95
N PRO A 139 4.62 -15.82 1.04
CA PRO A 139 5.90 -16.50 1.14
C PRO A 139 7.08 -15.54 0.96
N LEU A 140 6.93 -14.47 0.17
CA LEU A 140 7.95 -13.43 0.01
C LEU A 140 8.20 -12.71 1.34
N LEU A 141 7.14 -12.29 2.04
CA LEU A 141 7.24 -11.64 3.35
C LEU A 141 7.84 -12.57 4.40
N LYS A 142 7.43 -13.85 4.43
CA LYS A 142 8.01 -14.84 5.35
C LYS A 142 9.50 -15.08 5.09
N ALA A 143 9.92 -15.09 3.82
CA ALA A 143 11.33 -15.22 3.46
C ALA A 143 12.16 -14.01 3.89
N LEU A 144 11.56 -12.81 3.87
CA LEU A 144 12.18 -11.57 4.36
C LEU A 144 12.22 -11.51 5.89
N GLU A 145 11.19 -11.98 6.58
CA GLU A 145 11.15 -12.01 8.04
C GLU A 145 12.25 -12.89 8.65
N GLY A 146 12.53 -14.05 8.05
CA GLY A 146 13.58 -14.97 8.53
C GLY A 146 15.02 -14.57 8.20
N ARG A 147 15.25 -13.54 7.37
CA ARG A 147 16.59 -13.16 6.86
C ARG A 147 16.88 -11.65 6.84
N GLY A 148 15.88 -10.81 7.14
CA GLY A 148 15.83 -9.44 6.66
C GLY A 148 16.61 -8.44 7.50
N SER A 149 17.73 -7.96 6.95
CA SER A 149 18.25 -6.62 7.27
C SER A 149 17.22 -5.57 6.87
N ARG A 150 17.20 -4.40 7.53
CA ARG A 150 16.33 -3.25 7.20
C ARG A 150 16.31 -2.92 5.69
N ARG A 151 17.45 -3.08 5.00
CA ARG A 151 17.56 -2.87 3.55
C ARG A 151 16.71 -3.82 2.72
N CYS A 152 16.50 -5.06 3.17
CA CYS A 152 15.65 -6.03 2.49
C CYS A 152 14.17 -5.63 2.56
N TRP A 153 13.75 -5.07 3.70
CA TRP A 153 12.40 -4.53 3.88
C TRP A 153 12.16 -3.29 3.02
N ASP A 154 13.12 -2.37 2.98
CA ASP A 154 13.05 -1.18 2.13
C ASP A 154 12.99 -1.58 0.64
N ALA A 155 13.81 -2.54 0.22
CA ALA A 155 13.79 -3.07 -1.15
C ALA A 155 12.45 -3.74 -1.49
N ALA A 156 11.87 -4.51 -0.56
CA ALA A 156 10.57 -5.14 -0.75
C ALA A 156 9.45 -4.10 -0.89
N ASN A 157 9.44 -3.07 -0.03
CA ASN A 157 8.50 -1.96 -0.12
C ASN A 157 8.64 -1.22 -1.45
N LEU A 158 9.88 -1.03 -1.93
CA LEU A 158 10.15 -0.34 -3.17
C LEU A 158 9.71 -1.16 -4.39
N ILE A 159 9.92 -2.49 -4.39
CA ILE A 159 9.43 -3.40 -5.44
C ILE A 159 7.90 -3.43 -5.45
N LEU A 160 7.27 -3.57 -4.27
CA LEU A 160 5.81 -3.58 -4.14
C LEU A 160 5.20 -2.24 -4.56
N GLY A 161 5.88 -1.13 -4.28
CA GLY A 161 5.46 0.21 -4.69
C GLY A 161 5.70 0.52 -6.17
N LEU A 162 6.74 -0.05 -6.78
CA LEU A 162 7.02 0.10 -8.23
C LEU A 162 6.01 -0.63 -9.10
N CYS A 163 5.48 -1.76 -8.64
CA CYS A 163 4.51 -2.55 -9.39
C CYS A 163 3.28 -1.73 -9.87
N PRO A 164 2.55 -0.99 -9.00
CA PRO A 164 1.46 -0.13 -9.44
C PRO A 164 1.94 1.07 -10.28
N MET A 165 3.15 1.61 -10.04
CA MET A 165 3.71 2.68 -10.87
C MET A 165 4.00 2.22 -12.30
N ALA A 166 4.47 0.98 -12.50
CA ALA A 166 4.71 0.41 -13.82
C ALA A 166 3.40 0.22 -14.60
N LEU A 167 2.33 -0.14 -13.90
CA LEU A 167 0.97 -0.19 -14.45
C LEU A 167 0.39 1.20 -14.79
N ALA A 168 0.92 2.26 -14.16
CA ALA A 168 0.50 3.64 -14.42
C ALA A 168 1.08 4.24 -15.70
N VAL A 169 2.27 3.80 -16.16
CA VAL A 169 2.94 4.43 -17.32
C VAL A 169 2.16 4.38 -18.64
N PRO A 170 1.38 3.34 -18.98
CA PRO A 170 0.54 3.37 -20.19
C PRO A 170 -0.62 4.37 -20.11
N VAL A 171 -1.02 4.80 -18.91
CA VAL A 171 -2.13 5.75 -18.71
C VAL A 171 -1.69 7.21 -18.90
N VAL A 172 -0.42 7.52 -18.62
CA VAL A 172 0.16 8.87 -18.74
C VAL A 172 0.04 9.46 -20.17
N PRO A 173 0.38 8.74 -21.26
CA PRO A 173 0.26 9.30 -22.61
C PRO A 173 -1.19 9.54 -23.06
N VAL A 174 -2.17 8.83 -22.46
CA VAL A 174 -3.60 9.04 -22.73
C VAL A 174 -4.12 10.29 -22.03
N LEU A 175 -3.63 10.57 -20.82
CA LEU A 175 -4.01 11.75 -20.04
C LEU A 175 -3.37 13.04 -20.53
N PHE A 176 -2.14 12.95 -21.05
CA PHE A 176 -1.40 14.10 -21.57
C PHE A 176 -0.99 13.88 -23.03
N PRO A 177 -1.95 13.82 -23.96
CA PRO A 177 -1.66 13.64 -25.38
C PRO A 177 -0.78 14.78 -25.92
N GLY A 178 -0.81 15.97 -25.30
CA GLY A 178 0.05 17.11 -25.65
C GLY A 178 1.51 17.00 -25.19
N LEU A 179 1.82 16.18 -24.18
CA LEU A 179 3.20 15.99 -23.68
C LEU A 179 3.97 14.94 -24.49
N PHE A 180 3.28 13.93 -25.02
CA PHE A 180 3.89 12.87 -25.85
C PHE A 180 3.50 12.96 -27.33
N GLY A 181 2.62 13.90 -27.68
CA GLY A 181 2.15 14.15 -29.04
C GLY A 181 3.16 14.96 -29.85
N LYS A 182 4.20 14.28 -30.35
CA LYS A 182 4.89 14.74 -31.55
C LYS A 182 3.94 14.58 -32.73
N GLY A 183 3.23 15.65 -33.06
CA GLY A 183 2.68 15.94 -34.39
C GLY A 183 1.95 14.81 -35.11
N ARG A 184 0.80 14.36 -34.62
CA ARG A 184 -0.25 13.86 -35.52
C ARG A 184 -1.02 15.05 -36.10
N ARG A 185 -0.32 15.85 -36.92
CA ARG A 185 -0.99 16.65 -37.96
C ARG A 185 -1.16 15.74 -39.17
N ALA A 186 -2.36 15.79 -39.73
CA ALA A 186 -2.70 15.42 -41.09
C ALA A 186 -2.57 13.93 -41.46
N GLN A 187 -3.72 13.26 -41.47
CA GLN A 187 -4.11 12.25 -42.45
C GLN A 187 -5.54 11.85 -42.04
N HIS A 188 -6.59 11.94 -42.84
CA HIS A 188 -6.88 12.38 -44.21
C HIS A 188 -8.43 12.33 -44.23
N ASP A 189 -9.15 13.40 -44.56
CA ASP A 189 -9.76 13.60 -45.89
C ASP A 189 -10.02 12.31 -46.69
#